data_AF-A0A7R9ZFG2-F1
#
_entry.id   AF-A0A7R9ZFG2-F1
#
_cell.length_a   1.000
_cell.length_b   1.000
_cell.length_c   1.000
_cell.angle_alpha   90.00
_cell.angle_beta   90.00
_cell.angle_gamma   90.00
#
_symmetry.space_group_name_H-M   'P 1'
#
loop_
_entity.id
_entity.type
_entity.pdbx_description
1 polymer ?
#
loop_
_entity_poly.entity_id
_entity_poly.type
_entity_poly.pdbx_seq_one_letter_code
_entity_poly.pdbx_strand_id
1 'polypeptide(L)'
;MEVFDTSGDGALQPDEFVTIDRFRNQLDALTREEKRLALEAAEEAKKEKAEAEILEAKMTLLNDGPPTAQDKAVSLLPYLFPLMDGLAYGRFLLQNADAANPIVDVIAILYTIYRSIPFSGFVAFFALNILSSVTGINRLVRYNMQQAIFIDIALFFPGLIGGVIGAIGGSNIPTGVSEIGTDAIFVTLLAVLGYCTVSSILGITPDKLPLISQAVTDRMPTIDSFDDELRYIPRQMREEEEEKDKEKDKKDGPK
;
A
#
# COMPACT_ATOMS: atom_id res chain seq x y z
N MET A 1 -15.55 18.00 -48.24
CA MET A 1 -16.71 18.54 -48.98
C MET A 1 -17.35 19.68 -48.23
N GLU A 2 -17.52 19.58 -46.90
CA GLU A 2 -18.10 20.63 -46.05
C GLU A 2 -17.43 22.02 -46.13
N VAL A 3 -16.13 22.10 -46.47
CA VAL A 3 -15.41 23.38 -46.57
C VAL A 3 -15.78 24.19 -47.83
N PHE A 4 -16.31 23.52 -48.86
CA PHE A 4 -16.68 24.15 -50.13
C PHE A 4 -18.20 24.11 -50.41
N ASP A 5 -18.92 23.20 -49.75
CA ASP A 5 -20.38 23.13 -49.76
C ASP A 5 -20.93 24.16 -48.76
N THR A 6 -21.21 25.35 -49.26
CA THR A 6 -21.74 26.47 -48.46
C THR A 6 -23.25 26.28 -48.25
N SER A 7 -23.89 25.49 -49.12
CA SER A 7 -25.31 25.14 -49.07
C SER A 7 -25.65 24.08 -48.01
N GLY A 8 -24.68 23.23 -47.66
CA GLY A 8 -24.81 22.12 -46.70
C GLY A 8 -25.63 20.95 -47.22
N ASP A 9 -25.86 20.84 -48.54
CA ASP A 9 -26.68 19.78 -49.15
C ASP A 9 -25.90 18.48 -49.45
N GLY A 10 -24.58 18.47 -49.19
CA GLY A 10 -23.68 17.36 -49.42
C GLY A 10 -23.18 17.23 -50.86
N ALA A 11 -23.57 18.13 -51.76
CA ALA A 11 -23.15 18.19 -53.15
C ALA A 11 -22.60 19.57 -53.52
N LEU A 12 -21.54 19.61 -54.34
CA LEU A 12 -20.97 20.87 -54.82
C LEU A 12 -21.87 21.49 -55.90
N GLN A 13 -22.43 22.66 -55.64
CA GLN A 13 -23.23 23.41 -56.62
C GLN A 13 -22.32 24.07 -57.68
N PRO A 14 -22.78 24.29 -58.92
CA PRO A 14 -21.98 24.84 -60.03
C PRO A 14 -21.30 26.19 -59.74
N ASP A 15 -21.90 27.01 -58.88
CA ASP A 15 -21.44 28.32 -58.41
C ASP A 15 -20.41 28.25 -57.27
N GLU A 16 -20.27 27.08 -56.63
CA GLU A 16 -19.30 26.81 -55.57
C GLU A 16 -17.99 26.21 -56.11
N PHE A 17 -17.90 25.92 -57.42
CA PHE A 17 -16.69 25.39 -58.04
C PHE A 17 -15.57 26.45 -58.09
N VAL A 18 -14.51 26.18 -57.34
CA VAL A 18 -13.29 27.00 -57.29
C VAL A 18 -12.28 26.61 -58.37
N THR A 19 -11.44 27.56 -58.79
CA THR A 19 -10.29 27.30 -59.69
C THR A 19 -9.36 26.22 -59.14
N ILE A 20 -8.78 25.40 -60.05
CA ILE A 20 -7.91 24.25 -59.74
C ILE A 20 -6.80 24.59 -58.72
N ASP A 21 -6.20 25.78 -58.82
CA ASP A 21 -5.12 26.19 -57.92
C ASP A 21 -5.58 26.45 -56.48
N ARG A 22 -6.80 26.98 -56.28
CA ARG A 22 -7.38 27.16 -54.94
C ARG A 22 -7.71 25.82 -54.30
N PHE A 23 -8.24 24.88 -55.10
CA PHE A 23 -8.52 23.53 -54.64
C PHE A 23 -7.23 22.80 -54.23
N ARG A 24 -6.17 22.89 -55.05
CA ARG A 24 -4.84 22.33 -54.71
C ARG A 24 -4.27 22.92 -53.42
N ASN A 25 -4.31 24.25 -53.28
CA ASN A 25 -3.81 24.91 -52.06
C ASN A 25 -4.57 24.48 -50.80
N GLN A 26 -5.89 24.28 -50.88
CA GLN A 26 -6.67 23.78 -49.75
C GLN A 26 -6.42 22.29 -49.47
N LEU A 27 -6.29 21.46 -50.50
CA LEU A 27 -5.95 20.05 -50.34
C LEU A 27 -4.57 19.89 -49.69
N ASP A 28 -3.59 20.70 -50.09
CA ASP A 28 -2.26 20.75 -49.49
C ASP A 28 -2.32 21.23 -48.03
N ALA A 29 -3.21 22.18 -47.72
CA ALA A 29 -3.43 22.66 -46.35
C ALA A 29 -4.02 21.55 -45.45
N LEU A 30 -5.07 20.87 -45.91
CA LEU A 30 -5.67 19.73 -45.20
C LEU A 30 -4.66 18.59 -45.01
N THR A 31 -3.88 18.26 -46.05
CA THR A 31 -2.84 17.22 -45.95
C THR A 31 -1.76 17.59 -44.92
N ARG A 32 -1.44 18.87 -44.76
CA ARG A 32 -0.50 19.35 -43.72
C ARG A 32 -1.11 19.28 -42.33
N GLU A 33 -2.39 19.61 -42.19
CA GLU A 33 -3.12 19.47 -40.92
C GLU A 33 -3.22 18.00 -40.50
N GLU A 34 -3.59 17.10 -41.40
CA GLU A 34 -3.61 15.65 -41.16
C GLU A 34 -2.22 15.14 -40.75
N LYS A 35 -1.15 15.56 -41.46
CA LYS A 35 0.23 15.20 -41.08
C LYS A 35 0.62 15.74 -39.72
N ARG A 36 0.22 16.96 -39.36
CA ARG A 36 0.49 17.55 -38.04
C ARG A 36 -0.22 16.78 -36.95
N LEU A 37 -1.52 16.51 -37.11
CA LEU A 37 -2.30 15.71 -36.16
C LEU A 37 -1.75 14.29 -36.02
N ALA A 38 -1.31 13.67 -37.13
CA ALA A 38 -0.69 12.35 -37.09
C ALA A 38 0.68 12.35 -36.41
N LEU A 39 1.48 13.42 -36.57
CA LEU A 39 2.75 13.60 -35.87
C LEU A 39 2.53 13.80 -34.36
N GLU A 40 1.57 14.66 -33.98
CA GLU A 40 1.19 14.90 -32.59
C GLU A 40 0.70 13.61 -31.93
N ALA A 41 -0.23 12.88 -32.57
CA ALA A 41 -0.71 11.59 -32.08
C ALA A 41 0.40 10.53 -32.01
N ALA A 42 1.37 10.54 -32.94
CA ALA A 42 2.51 9.62 -32.90
C ALA A 42 3.51 9.99 -31.79
N GLU A 43 3.68 11.27 -31.47
CA GLU A 43 4.48 11.74 -30.36
C GLU A 43 3.82 11.42 -29.02
N GLU A 44 2.51 11.63 -28.89
CA GLU A 44 1.72 11.23 -27.71
C GLU A 44 1.79 9.72 -27.49
N ALA A 45 1.53 8.93 -28.53
CA ALA A 45 1.64 7.47 -28.44
C ALA A 45 3.06 6.98 -28.11
N LYS A 46 4.11 7.73 -28.46
CA LYS A 46 5.49 7.42 -28.03
C LYS A 46 5.72 7.75 -26.57
N LYS A 47 5.19 8.88 -26.09
CA LYS A 47 5.28 9.27 -24.67
C LYS A 47 4.53 8.28 -23.78
N GLU A 48 3.29 7.95 -24.12
CA GLU A 48 2.49 6.96 -23.39
C GLU A 48 3.18 5.59 -23.30
N LYS A 49 3.83 5.16 -24.40
CA LYS A 49 4.61 3.91 -24.40
C LYS A 49 5.83 3.99 -23.50
N ALA A 50 6.59 5.09 -23.57
CA ALA A 50 7.75 5.27 -22.71
C ALA A 50 7.36 5.31 -21.22
N GLU A 51 6.25 5.99 -20.89
CA GLU A 51 5.70 6.02 -19.52
C GLU A 51 5.24 4.64 -19.05
N ALA A 52 4.59 3.87 -19.91
CA ALA A 52 4.18 2.50 -19.59
C ALA A 52 5.40 1.56 -19.36
N GLU A 53 6.44 1.68 -20.18
CA GLU A 53 7.70 0.92 -20.01
C GLU A 53 8.40 1.28 -18.69
N ILE A 54 8.43 2.56 -18.33
CA ILE A 54 9.00 3.03 -17.05
C ILE A 54 8.16 2.50 -15.88
N LEU A 55 6.84 2.54 -15.97
CA LEU A 55 5.95 2.01 -14.94
C LEU A 55 6.15 0.51 -14.73
N GLU A 56 6.25 -0.26 -15.81
CA GLU A 56 6.53 -1.70 -15.76
C GLU A 56 7.91 -1.99 -15.15
N ALA A 57 8.91 -1.18 -15.48
CA ALA A 57 10.25 -1.28 -14.89
C ALA A 57 10.20 -0.98 -13.37
N LYS A 58 9.49 0.07 -12.94
CA LYS A 58 9.27 0.40 -11.52
C LYS A 58 8.55 -0.74 -10.79
N MET A 59 7.48 -1.30 -11.38
CA MET A 59 6.73 -2.43 -10.82
C MET A 59 7.59 -3.70 -10.67
N THR A 60 8.44 -3.97 -11.66
CA THR A 60 9.34 -5.13 -11.65
C THR A 60 10.42 -4.97 -10.59
N LEU A 61 11.01 -3.78 -10.47
CA LEU A 61 12.00 -3.44 -9.45
C LEU A 61 11.46 -3.60 -8.04
N LEU A 62 10.18 -3.21 -7.85
CA LEU A 62 9.49 -3.27 -6.57
C LEU A 62 8.83 -4.61 -6.27
N ASN A 63 8.76 -5.57 -7.20
CA ASN A 63 7.96 -6.79 -7.04
C ASN A 63 6.54 -6.51 -6.49
N ASP A 64 5.89 -5.51 -7.10
CA ASP A 64 4.56 -5.03 -6.71
C ASP A 64 3.43 -5.73 -7.50
N GLY A 65 3.77 -6.80 -8.23
CA GLY A 65 2.81 -7.64 -8.94
C GLY A 65 1.86 -8.42 -8.03
N PRO A 66 0.84 -9.07 -8.61
CA PRO A 66 -0.12 -9.86 -7.84
C PRO A 66 0.57 -10.99 -7.06
N PRO A 67 0.20 -11.22 -5.79
CA PRO A 67 0.88 -12.20 -4.94
C PRO A 67 0.60 -13.64 -5.40
N THR A 68 1.64 -14.46 -5.45
CA THR A 68 1.50 -15.90 -5.69
C THR A 68 0.89 -16.63 -4.50
N ALA A 69 0.50 -17.90 -4.65
CA ALA A 69 0.03 -18.72 -3.53
C ALA A 69 1.08 -18.84 -2.40
N GLN A 70 2.37 -18.89 -2.78
CA GLN A 70 3.47 -18.92 -1.83
C GLN A 70 3.59 -17.58 -1.09
N ASP A 71 3.49 -16.46 -1.80
CA ASP A 71 3.53 -15.12 -1.17
C ASP A 71 2.40 -14.96 -0.16
N LYS A 72 1.18 -15.41 -0.52
CA LYS A 72 0.04 -15.39 0.39
C LYS A 72 0.32 -16.18 1.65
N ALA A 73 0.86 -17.40 1.55
CA ALA A 73 1.20 -18.22 2.71
C ALA A 73 2.32 -17.58 3.56
N VAL A 74 3.41 -17.12 2.93
CA VAL A 74 4.55 -16.49 3.61
C VAL A 74 4.15 -15.17 4.28
N SER A 75 3.20 -14.43 3.68
CA SER A 75 2.71 -13.16 4.22
C SER A 75 1.97 -13.30 5.56
N LEU A 76 1.59 -14.51 5.96
CA LEU A 76 0.97 -14.77 7.26
C LEU A 76 1.99 -14.89 8.39
N LEU A 77 3.22 -15.32 8.08
CA LEU A 77 4.26 -15.60 9.07
C LEU A 77 4.62 -14.40 9.95
N PRO A 78 4.71 -13.15 9.42
CA PRO A 78 5.02 -12.00 10.26
C PRO A 78 4.07 -11.81 11.44
N TYR A 79 2.80 -12.17 11.30
CA TYR A 79 1.81 -12.01 12.37
C TYR A 79 2.01 -12.96 13.56
N LEU A 80 2.88 -13.97 13.42
CA LEU A 80 3.32 -14.76 14.57
C LEU A 80 4.06 -13.89 15.59
N PHE A 81 4.77 -12.85 15.15
CA PHE A 81 5.51 -11.95 16.03
C PHE A 81 4.61 -11.24 17.07
N PRO A 82 3.64 -10.40 16.67
CA PRO A 82 2.72 -9.77 17.62
C PRO A 82 1.84 -10.78 18.35
N LEU A 83 1.56 -11.95 17.76
CA LEU A 83 0.83 -13.01 18.46
C LEU A 83 1.65 -13.54 19.66
N MET A 84 2.93 -13.88 19.46
CA MET A 84 3.79 -14.40 20.52
C MET A 84 4.03 -13.38 21.64
N ASP A 85 4.19 -12.10 21.31
CA ASP A 85 4.38 -11.05 22.31
C ASP A 85 3.04 -10.71 23.01
N GLY A 86 1.93 -10.82 22.29
CA GLY A 86 0.58 -10.61 22.81
C GLY A 86 0.04 -11.72 23.71
N LEU A 87 0.65 -12.92 23.71
CA LEU A 87 0.20 -14.08 24.51
C LEU A 87 0.10 -13.78 26.01
N ALA A 88 0.94 -12.86 26.52
CA ALA A 88 0.90 -12.44 27.92
C ALA A 88 -0.45 -11.81 28.33
N TYR A 89 -1.12 -11.13 27.39
CA TYR A 89 -2.45 -10.55 27.62
C TYR A 89 -3.55 -11.61 27.65
N GLY A 90 -3.38 -12.72 26.92
CA GLY A 90 -4.37 -13.80 26.84
C GLY A 90 -4.29 -14.85 27.94
N ARG A 91 -3.44 -14.66 28.96
CA ARG A 91 -3.12 -15.70 29.94
C ARG A 91 -4.36 -16.27 30.64
N PHE A 92 -5.35 -15.45 30.97
CA PHE A 92 -6.54 -15.88 31.70
C PHE A 92 -7.48 -16.67 30.80
N LEU A 93 -7.72 -16.19 29.57
CA LEU A 93 -8.46 -16.93 28.55
C LEU A 93 -7.81 -18.28 28.21
N LEU A 94 -6.49 -18.32 28.08
CA LEU A 94 -5.77 -19.54 27.72
C LEU A 94 -5.68 -20.55 28.88
N GLN A 95 -5.65 -20.09 30.13
CA GLN A 95 -5.72 -20.98 31.31
C GLN A 95 -7.10 -21.59 31.51
N ASN A 96 -8.15 -20.86 31.14
CA ASN A 96 -9.54 -21.32 31.21
C ASN A 96 -9.95 -22.10 29.96
N ALA A 97 -9.12 -22.12 28.91
CA ALA A 97 -9.36 -22.91 27.72
C ALA A 97 -9.15 -24.40 28.01
N ASP A 98 -9.99 -25.24 27.40
CA ASP A 98 -9.92 -26.69 27.57
C ASP A 98 -8.53 -27.20 27.14
N ALA A 99 -7.82 -27.86 28.06
CA ALA A 99 -6.43 -28.31 27.85
C ALA A 99 -6.27 -29.33 26.71
N ALA A 100 -7.37 -29.77 26.11
CA ALA A 100 -7.41 -30.67 24.95
C ALA A 100 -7.48 -29.95 23.59
N ASN A 101 -7.40 -28.61 23.55
CA ASN A 101 -7.45 -27.88 22.27
C ASN A 101 -6.08 -27.94 21.55
N PRO A 102 -5.96 -28.64 20.41
CA PRO A 102 -4.69 -28.81 19.71
C PRO A 102 -4.09 -27.49 19.20
N ILE A 103 -4.92 -26.44 19.02
CA ILE A 103 -4.43 -25.11 18.61
C ILE A 103 -3.63 -24.47 19.74
N VAL A 104 -4.05 -24.65 20.99
CA VAL A 104 -3.35 -24.13 22.18
C VAL A 104 -1.99 -24.82 22.31
N ASP A 105 -1.93 -26.13 22.06
CA ASP A 105 -0.67 -26.88 22.07
C ASP A 105 0.32 -26.39 21.00
N VAL A 106 -0.15 -26.17 19.77
CA VAL A 106 0.69 -25.64 18.69
C VAL A 106 1.23 -24.26 19.04
N ILE A 107 0.37 -23.37 19.56
CA ILE A 107 0.76 -22.04 20.00
C ILE A 107 1.78 -22.12 21.15
N ALA A 108 1.60 -23.03 22.10
CA ALA A 108 2.52 -23.23 23.22
C ALA A 108 3.91 -23.71 22.75
N ILE A 109 3.96 -24.61 21.76
CA ILE A 109 5.21 -25.08 21.15
C ILE A 109 5.91 -23.91 20.45
N LEU A 110 5.19 -23.14 19.62
CA LEU A 110 5.73 -21.97 18.93
C LEU A 110 6.25 -20.92 19.91
N TYR A 111 5.50 -20.65 20.98
CA TYR A 111 5.91 -19.74 22.03
C TYR A 111 7.16 -20.22 22.75
N THR A 112 7.26 -21.52 23.06
CA THR A 112 8.46 -22.10 23.69
C THR A 112 9.69 -21.95 22.80
N ILE A 113 9.56 -22.20 21.49
CA ILE A 113 10.64 -21.99 20.52
C ILE A 113 11.02 -20.52 20.48
N TYR A 114 10.03 -19.62 20.38
CA TYR A 114 10.26 -18.19 20.33
C TYR A 114 11.02 -17.70 21.58
N ARG A 115 10.61 -18.14 22.78
CA ARG A 115 11.25 -17.75 24.04
C ARG A 115 12.58 -18.46 24.33
N SER A 116 12.92 -19.50 23.59
CA SER A 116 14.22 -20.18 23.71
C SER A 116 15.39 -19.31 23.26
N ILE A 117 15.11 -18.30 22.42
CA ILE A 117 16.10 -17.35 21.92
C ILE A 117 16.16 -16.14 22.86
N PRO A 118 17.32 -15.79 23.43
CA PRO A 118 17.47 -14.56 24.18
C PRO A 118 17.14 -13.33 23.32
N PHE A 119 16.40 -12.38 23.88
CA PHE A 119 15.95 -11.17 23.15
C PHE A 119 15.15 -11.48 21.87
N SER A 120 14.39 -12.58 21.87
CA SER A 120 13.60 -13.03 20.72
C SER A 120 12.79 -11.93 20.03
N GLY A 121 12.15 -11.04 20.79
CA GLY A 121 11.39 -9.92 20.23
C GLY A 121 12.25 -8.90 19.50
N PHE A 122 13.43 -8.56 20.02
CA PHE A 122 14.37 -7.70 19.30
C PHE A 122 14.88 -8.37 18.02
N VAL A 123 15.20 -9.67 18.08
CA VAL A 123 15.64 -10.43 16.91
C VAL A 123 14.55 -10.46 15.84
N ALA A 124 13.31 -10.75 16.23
CA ALA A 124 12.16 -10.77 15.33
C ALA A 124 11.90 -9.39 14.72
N PHE A 125 11.94 -8.32 15.53
CA PHE A 125 11.82 -6.95 15.06
C PHE A 125 12.85 -6.61 13.99
N PHE A 126 14.14 -6.88 14.23
CA PHE A 126 15.18 -6.60 13.25
C PHE A 126 15.07 -7.46 12.01
N ALA A 127 14.75 -8.75 12.17
CA ALA A 127 14.55 -9.66 11.05
C ALA A 127 13.43 -9.16 10.13
N LEU A 128 12.26 -8.84 10.68
CA LEU A 128 11.13 -8.30 9.93
C LEU A 128 11.47 -6.93 9.31
N ASN A 129 12.15 -6.05 10.06
CA ASN A 129 12.49 -4.72 9.60
C ASN A 129 13.45 -4.76 8.40
N ILE A 130 14.52 -5.55 8.49
CA ILE A 130 15.49 -5.71 7.40
C ILE A 130 14.82 -6.39 6.20
N LEU A 131 14.10 -7.49 6.43
CA LEU A 131 13.54 -8.29 5.34
C LEU A 131 12.44 -7.54 4.58
N SER A 132 11.65 -6.71 5.27
CA SER A 132 10.64 -5.86 4.63
C SER A 132 11.20 -4.77 3.71
N SER A 133 12.49 -4.46 3.80
CA SER A 133 13.15 -3.49 2.91
C SER A 133 13.64 -4.11 1.60
N VAL A 134 13.61 -5.44 1.49
CA VAL A 134 14.07 -6.16 0.29
C VAL A 134 12.99 -6.12 -0.78
N THR A 135 13.17 -5.28 -1.80
CA THR A 135 12.20 -5.09 -2.89
C THR A 135 11.97 -6.35 -3.73
N GLY A 136 12.88 -7.33 -3.68
CA GLY A 136 12.71 -8.63 -4.33
C GLY A 136 11.63 -9.52 -3.71
N ILE A 137 11.16 -9.22 -2.49
CA ILE A 137 10.06 -9.95 -1.83
C ILE A 137 8.74 -9.31 -2.23
N ASN A 138 7.67 -10.07 -2.49
CA ASN A 138 6.39 -9.48 -2.90
C ASN A 138 5.87 -8.40 -1.92
N ARG A 139 5.25 -7.34 -2.46
CA ARG A 139 4.69 -6.23 -1.68
C ARG A 139 3.78 -6.65 -0.53
N LEU A 140 2.92 -7.65 -0.73
CA LEU A 140 2.02 -8.14 0.32
C LEU A 140 2.81 -8.65 1.55
N VAL A 141 3.86 -9.42 1.30
CA VAL A 141 4.72 -9.97 2.36
C VAL A 141 5.44 -8.84 3.10
N ARG A 142 6.02 -7.87 2.37
CA ARG A 142 6.69 -6.70 2.98
C ARG A 142 5.73 -5.85 3.80
N TYR A 143 4.52 -5.63 3.28
CA TYR A 143 3.46 -4.90 3.97
C TYR A 143 3.12 -5.57 5.30
N ASN A 144 2.88 -6.88 5.28
CA ASN A 144 2.54 -7.63 6.49
C ASN A 144 3.69 -7.67 7.49
N MET A 145 4.96 -7.68 7.04
CA MET A 145 6.13 -7.55 7.92
C MET A 145 6.14 -6.21 8.67
N GLN A 146 5.97 -5.09 7.96
CA GLN A 146 5.90 -3.77 8.60
C GLN A 146 4.66 -3.65 9.50
N GLN A 147 3.52 -4.16 9.05
CA GLN A 147 2.30 -4.11 9.85
C GLN A 147 2.42 -4.93 11.14
N ALA A 148 3.01 -6.12 11.09
CA ALA A 148 3.26 -6.92 12.29
C ALA A 148 4.13 -6.16 13.31
N ILE A 149 5.16 -5.43 12.84
CA ILE A 149 5.99 -4.57 13.70
C ILE A 149 5.14 -3.47 14.35
N PHE A 150 4.30 -2.77 13.59
CA PHE A 150 3.47 -1.69 14.16
C PHE A 150 2.38 -2.21 15.11
N ILE A 151 1.81 -3.39 14.86
CA ILE A 151 0.88 -4.05 15.79
C ILE A 151 1.61 -4.40 17.09
N ASP A 152 2.82 -4.96 16.99
CA ASP A 152 3.63 -5.28 18.16
C ASP A 152 3.97 -4.03 18.99
N ILE A 153 4.38 -2.94 18.33
CA ILE A 153 4.58 -1.64 18.99
C ILE A 153 3.28 -1.13 19.63
N ALA A 154 2.11 -1.33 18.99
CA ALA A 154 0.83 -0.95 19.57
C ALA A 154 0.53 -1.73 20.87
N LEU A 155 0.89 -3.01 20.92
CA LEU A 155 0.75 -3.86 22.11
C LEU A 155 1.66 -3.44 23.28
N PHE A 156 2.71 -2.67 23.03
CA PHE A 156 3.55 -2.11 24.10
C PHE A 156 2.78 -1.08 24.96
N PHE A 157 1.88 -0.28 24.37
CA PHE A 157 1.21 0.82 25.06
C PHE A 157 0.27 0.37 26.20
N PRO A 158 -0.60 -0.63 26.04
CA PRO A 158 -1.44 -1.11 27.14
C PRO A 158 -0.61 -1.62 28.33
N GLY A 159 0.49 -2.32 28.08
CA GLY A 159 1.41 -2.80 29.11
C GLY A 159 2.09 -1.64 29.86
N LEU A 160 2.51 -0.60 29.12
CA LEU A 160 3.08 0.61 29.72
C LEU A 160 2.07 1.33 30.62
N ILE A 161 0.83 1.49 30.16
CA ILE A 161 -0.25 2.10 30.95
C ILE A 161 -0.51 1.28 32.21
N GLY A 162 -0.64 -0.04 32.09
CA GLY A 162 -0.83 -0.94 33.24
C GLY A 162 0.32 -0.83 34.26
N GLY A 163 1.57 -0.77 33.79
CA GLY A 163 2.75 -0.59 34.64
C GLY A 163 2.76 0.75 35.37
N VAL A 164 2.44 1.85 34.69
CA VAL A 164 2.36 3.20 35.29
C VAL A 164 1.25 3.27 36.33
N ILE A 165 0.05 2.75 36.03
CA ILE A 165 -1.06 2.72 37.00
C ILE A 165 -0.66 1.91 38.24
N GLY A 166 -0.03 0.75 38.06
CA GLY A 166 0.44 -0.08 39.18
C GLY A 166 1.51 0.62 40.03
N ALA A 167 2.40 1.39 39.40
CA ALA A 167 3.46 2.15 40.09
C ALA A 167 2.92 3.35 40.88
N ILE A 168 1.90 4.06 40.35
CA ILE A 168 1.35 5.28 40.96
C ILE A 168 0.23 4.98 41.97
N GLY A 169 -0.67 4.05 41.64
CA GLY A 169 -1.88 3.75 42.43
C GLY A 169 -1.71 2.66 43.50
N GLY A 170 -0.54 2.02 43.55
CA GLY A 170 -0.32 0.77 44.29
C GLY A 170 -1.04 -0.41 43.65
N SER A 171 -0.78 -1.63 44.14
CA SER A 171 -1.34 -2.89 43.63
C SER A 171 -2.83 -3.10 43.98
N ASN A 172 -3.63 -2.03 44.02
CA ASN A 172 -5.03 -2.03 44.44
C ASN A 172 -6.02 -2.08 43.27
N ILE A 173 -5.57 -2.35 42.04
CA ILE A 173 -6.47 -2.61 40.93
C ILE A 173 -7.23 -3.92 41.24
N PRO A 174 -8.57 -3.93 41.30
CA PRO A 174 -9.33 -5.15 41.50
C PRO A 174 -8.95 -6.18 40.44
N THR A 175 -8.67 -7.42 40.86
CA THR A 175 -8.21 -8.51 39.99
C THR A 175 -9.14 -8.70 38.79
N GLY A 176 -10.46 -8.66 38.99
CA GLY A 176 -11.43 -8.78 37.90
C GLY A 176 -11.36 -7.66 36.85
N VAL A 177 -10.99 -6.43 37.24
CA VAL A 177 -10.80 -5.33 36.27
C VAL A 177 -9.54 -5.57 35.43
N SER A 178 -8.47 -6.06 36.07
CA SER A 178 -7.23 -6.37 35.36
C SER A 178 -7.39 -7.54 34.37
N GLU A 179 -8.13 -8.57 34.76
CA GLU A 179 -8.42 -9.75 33.93
C GLU A 179 -9.23 -9.38 32.69
N ILE A 180 -10.35 -8.67 32.87
CA ILE A 180 -11.19 -8.20 31.75
C ILE A 180 -10.38 -7.30 30.80
N GLY A 181 -9.53 -6.42 31.35
CA GLY A 181 -8.69 -5.53 30.56
C GLY A 181 -7.68 -6.27 29.68
N THR A 182 -6.94 -7.23 30.26
CA THR A 182 -5.95 -8.02 29.51
C THR A 182 -6.62 -8.91 28.46
N ASP A 183 -7.75 -9.52 28.81
CA ASP A 183 -8.51 -10.37 27.89
C ASP A 183 -9.08 -9.57 26.72
N ALA A 184 -9.59 -8.36 26.97
CA ALA A 184 -10.08 -7.48 25.92
C ALA A 184 -8.97 -7.09 24.92
N ILE A 185 -7.75 -6.83 25.42
CA ILE A 185 -6.58 -6.55 24.56
C ILE A 185 -6.26 -7.77 23.70
N PHE A 186 -6.25 -8.96 24.28
CA PHE A 186 -5.94 -10.19 23.55
C PHE A 186 -7.00 -10.54 22.50
N VAL A 187 -8.29 -10.43 22.84
CA VAL A 187 -9.39 -10.65 21.88
C VAL A 187 -9.33 -9.64 20.73
N THR A 188 -9.03 -8.37 21.03
CA THR A 188 -8.84 -7.33 20.02
C THR A 188 -7.67 -7.68 19.10
N LEU A 189 -6.54 -8.13 19.66
CA LEU A 189 -5.40 -8.62 18.88
C LEU A 189 -5.82 -9.76 17.96
N LEU A 190 -6.51 -10.78 18.47
CA LEU A 190 -6.98 -11.91 17.64
C LEU A 190 -7.92 -11.46 16.51
N ALA A 191 -8.81 -10.49 16.77
CA ALA A 191 -9.68 -9.92 15.74
C ALA A 191 -8.88 -9.21 14.64
N VAL A 192 -7.89 -8.40 15.03
CA VAL A 192 -6.97 -7.72 14.10
C VAL A 192 -6.20 -8.73 13.27
N LEU A 193 -5.59 -9.74 13.90
CA LEU A 193 -4.83 -10.78 13.19
C LEU A 193 -5.72 -11.63 12.29
N GLY A 194 -6.96 -11.91 12.70
CA GLY A 194 -7.96 -12.58 11.88
C GLY A 194 -8.29 -11.81 10.61
N TYR A 195 -8.55 -10.50 10.72
CA TYR A 195 -8.75 -9.62 9.57
C TYR A 195 -7.53 -9.62 8.63
N CYS A 196 -6.32 -9.51 9.18
CA CYS A 196 -5.09 -9.50 8.40
C CYS A 196 -4.88 -10.83 7.66
N THR A 197 -5.13 -11.94 8.34
CA THR A 197 -5.00 -13.29 7.79
C THR A 197 -5.96 -13.52 6.63
N VAL A 198 -7.24 -13.22 6.82
CA VAL A 198 -8.26 -13.39 5.77
C VAL A 198 -7.93 -12.52 4.55
N SER A 199 -7.58 -11.25 4.78
CA SER A 199 -7.22 -10.33 3.69
C SER A 199 -6.00 -10.85 2.90
N SER A 200 -4.98 -11.34 3.60
CA SER A 200 -3.75 -11.87 2.98
C SER A 200 -3.98 -13.16 2.19
N ILE A 201 -4.83 -14.06 2.69
CA ILE A 201 -5.24 -15.28 1.96
C ILE A 201 -5.96 -14.90 0.65
N LEU A 202 -6.79 -13.86 0.67
CA LEU A 202 -7.43 -13.33 -0.53
C LEU A 202 -6.45 -12.62 -1.47
N GLY A 203 -5.22 -12.35 -1.03
CA GLY A 203 -4.20 -11.59 -1.78
C GLY A 203 -4.43 -10.08 -1.73
N ILE A 204 -5.23 -9.61 -0.77
CA ILE A 204 -5.55 -8.19 -0.56
C ILE A 204 -4.66 -7.69 0.57
N THR A 205 -3.99 -6.56 0.37
CA THR A 205 -3.23 -5.89 1.43
C THR A 205 -4.16 -5.46 2.56
N PRO A 206 -3.90 -5.85 3.83
CA PRO A 206 -4.76 -5.52 4.96
C PRO A 206 -4.57 -4.05 5.41
N ASP A 207 -5.14 -3.11 4.67
CA ASP A 207 -4.90 -1.66 4.83
C ASP A 207 -5.97 -0.91 5.65
N LYS A 208 -6.89 -1.61 6.30
CA LYS A 208 -8.01 -0.96 7.02
C LYS A 208 -7.80 -0.80 8.53
N LEU A 209 -6.60 -1.00 9.04
CA LEU A 209 -6.27 -0.71 10.43
C LEU A 209 -5.99 0.80 10.62
N PRO A 210 -6.79 1.51 11.43
CA PRO A 210 -6.59 2.94 11.64
C PRO A 210 -5.23 3.20 12.28
N LEU A 211 -4.57 4.30 11.87
CA LEU A 211 -3.21 4.72 12.26
C LEU A 211 -2.09 3.78 11.80
N ILE A 212 -2.25 2.47 11.99
CA ILE A 212 -1.25 1.45 11.64
C ILE A 212 -1.05 1.37 10.12
N SER A 213 -2.12 1.27 9.33
CA SER A 213 -1.97 1.11 7.88
C SER A 213 -1.33 2.31 7.19
N GLN A 214 -1.63 3.52 7.68
CA GLN A 214 -0.99 4.74 7.20
C GLN A 214 0.51 4.71 7.53
N ALA A 215 0.86 4.40 8.78
CA ALA A 215 2.26 4.29 9.21
C ALA A 215 3.05 3.21 8.43
N VAL A 216 2.41 2.10 8.04
CA VAL A 216 3.00 1.07 7.19
C VAL A 216 3.24 1.58 5.78
N THR A 217 2.22 2.17 5.16
CA THR A 217 2.28 2.70 3.79
C THR A 217 3.38 3.74 3.67
N ASP A 218 3.46 4.63 4.66
CA ASP A 218 4.45 5.68 4.80
C ASP A 218 5.90 5.18 4.87
N ARG A 219 6.10 3.96 5.36
CA ARG A 219 7.42 3.34 5.50
C ARG A 219 7.87 2.57 4.27
N MET A 220 6.94 2.16 3.43
CA MET A 220 7.26 1.31 2.30
C MET A 220 7.58 2.13 1.05
N PRO A 221 8.58 1.70 0.26
CA PRO A 221 8.76 2.23 -1.08
C PRO A 221 7.51 1.95 -1.92
N THR A 222 6.98 3.00 -2.53
CA THR A 222 5.90 2.94 -3.54
C THR A 222 6.47 3.25 -4.92
N ILE A 223 5.68 2.99 -5.98
CA ILE A 223 6.04 3.34 -7.36
C ILE A 223 6.44 4.81 -7.47
N ASP A 224 5.71 5.69 -6.79
CA ASP A 224 5.97 7.14 -6.77
C ASP A 224 7.25 7.51 -6.03
N SER A 225 7.91 6.56 -5.36
CA SER A 225 9.19 6.78 -4.69
C SER A 225 10.37 6.76 -5.65
N PHE A 226 10.13 6.56 -6.95
CA PHE A 226 11.16 6.52 -7.99
C PHE A 226 10.84 7.51 -9.11
N ASP A 227 11.85 8.29 -9.52
CA ASP A 227 11.76 9.15 -10.70
C ASP A 227 11.75 8.31 -11.98
N ASP A 228 11.60 8.97 -13.13
CA ASP A 228 11.58 8.33 -14.46
C ASP A 228 12.93 7.70 -14.83
N GLU A 229 13.99 8.04 -14.08
CA GLU A 229 15.31 7.45 -14.19
C GLU A 229 15.57 6.34 -13.16
N LEU A 230 14.51 5.86 -12.49
CA LEU A 230 14.56 4.82 -11.45
C LEU A 230 15.45 5.17 -10.25
N ARG A 231 15.68 6.45 -10.01
CA ARG A 231 16.40 6.94 -8.82
C ARG A 231 15.40 7.10 -7.69
N TYR A 232 15.83 6.74 -6.48
CA TYR A 232 14.99 6.89 -5.29
C TYR A 232 14.79 8.36 -4.92
N ILE A 233 13.54 8.76 -4.76
CA ILE A 233 13.13 10.08 -4.29
C ILE A 233 12.68 9.99 -2.82
N PRO A 234 13.35 10.70 -1.90
CA PRO A 234 12.90 10.80 -0.52
C PRO A 234 11.49 11.38 -0.44
N ARG A 235 10.67 10.87 0.50
CA ARG A 235 9.29 11.33 0.71
C ARG A 235 9.16 12.84 0.91
N GLN A 236 10.07 13.46 1.63
CA GLN A 236 10.06 14.91 1.90
C GLN A 236 10.03 15.73 0.61
N MET A 237 10.83 15.34 -0.39
CA MET A 237 10.83 16.02 -1.69
C MET A 237 9.49 15.85 -2.43
N ARG A 238 8.88 14.67 -2.34
CA ARG A 238 7.55 14.39 -2.94
C ARG A 238 6.45 15.22 -2.29
N GLU A 239 6.45 15.32 -0.96
CA GLU A 239 5.48 16.14 -0.22
C GLU A 239 5.62 17.63 -0.57
N GLU A 240 6.85 18.13 -0.70
CA GLU A 240 7.11 19.51 -1.14
C GLU A 240 6.61 19.77 -2.57
N GLU A 241 6.73 18.80 -3.47
CA GLU A 241 6.21 18.90 -4.85
C GLU A 241 4.67 18.91 -4.85
N GLU A 242 4.03 18.01 -4.11
CA GLU A 242 2.58 17.97 -3.98
C GLU A 242 2.00 19.25 -3.36
N GLU A 243 2.67 19.84 -2.36
CA GLU A 243 2.25 21.11 -1.76
C GLU A 243 2.38 22.27 -2.75
N LYS A 244 3.47 22.33 -3.52
CA LYS A 244 3.66 23.36 -4.55
C LYS A 244 2.59 23.28 -5.64
N ASP A 245 2.19 22.07 -6.04
CA ASP A 245 1.16 21.90 -7.06
C ASP A 245 -0.24 22.23 -6.51
N LYS A 246 -0.55 21.84 -5.26
CA LYS A 246 -1.77 22.30 -4.55
C LYS A 246 -1.83 23.82 -4.42
N GLU A 247 -0.70 24.51 -4.28
CA GLU A 247 -0.65 25.97 -4.26
C GLU A 247 -0.86 26.61 -5.64
N LYS A 248 -0.35 26.00 -6.72
CA LYS A 248 -0.59 26.46 -8.09
C LYS A 248 -2.06 26.30 -8.48
N ASP A 249 -2.66 25.15 -8.19
CA ASP A 249 -4.09 24.90 -8.47
C ASP A 249 -5.01 25.87 -7.73
N LYS A 250 -4.64 26.27 -6.51
CA LYS A 250 -5.35 27.32 -5.76
C LYS A 250 -5.18 28.72 -6.35
N LYS A 251 -4.10 28.98 -7.08
CA LYS A 251 -3.85 30.27 -7.75
C LYS A 251 -4.49 30.35 -9.13
N ASP A 252 -4.61 29.22 -9.83
CA ASP A 252 -5.16 29.13 -11.20
C ASP A 252 -6.61 28.63 -11.26
N GLY A 253 -7.22 28.24 -10.13
CA GLY A 253 -8.62 27.87 -10.04
C GLY A 253 -9.57 29.04 -10.38
N PRO A 254 -10.73 28.77 -11.05
CA PRO A 254 -11.67 29.82 -11.43
C PRO A 254 -12.19 30.53 -10.17
N LYS A 255 -12.05 31.86 -10.15
CA LYS A 255 -12.62 32.73 -9.11
C LYS A 255 -14.13 32.63 -9.05
#